data_AF-A0A2V7HS65-F1
#
_entry.id   AF-A0A2V7HS65-F1
#
_cell.length_a   1.000
_cell.length_b   1.000
_cell.length_c   1.000
_cell.angle_alpha   90.00
_cell.angle_beta   90.00
_cell.angle_gamma   90.00
#
_symmetry.space_group_name_H-M   'P 1'
#
loop_
_entity.id
_entity.type
_entity.pdbx_description
1 polymer ?
#
loop_
_entity_poly.entity_id
_entity_poly.type
_entity_poly.pdbx_seq_one_letter_code
_entity_poly.pdbx_strand_id
1 'polypeptide(L)'
;MTMDHVTPRKGKTAYDRRDNLVLACPSCNALKADQPFLAFLLGRRSRAASLLRYGEHLSPMLLDLAREIAGPEAAARAARLADPDYPYLD
;
A
#
# COMPACT_ATOMS: atom_id res chain seq x y z
N MET A 1 13.46 7.14 -5.47
CA MET A 1 12.11 6.96 -4.86
C MET A 1 11.28 8.18 -5.16
N THR A 2 9.96 8.03 -5.29
CA THR A 2 8.98 9.12 -5.48
C THR A 2 7.87 9.00 -4.45
N MET A 3 7.12 10.08 -4.19
CA MET A 3 5.83 9.97 -3.50
C MET A 3 4.71 9.78 -4.52
N ASP A 4 3.70 8.99 -4.18
CA ASP A 4 2.51 8.76 -4.99
C ASP A 4 1.24 8.80 -4.13
N HIS A 5 0.15 9.32 -4.70
CA HIS A 5 -1.16 9.29 -4.08
C HIS A 5 -1.79 7.92 -4.26
N VAL A 6 -2.21 7.30 -3.17
CA VAL A 6 -2.95 6.04 -3.21
C VAL A 6 -4.27 6.25 -3.95
N THR A 7 -5.08 7.22 -3.54
CA THR A 7 -6.33 7.63 -4.20
C THR A 7 -6.19 9.02 -4.84
N PRO A 8 -5.84 9.10 -6.14
CA PRO A 8 -5.71 10.39 -6.81
C PRO A 8 -7.10 11.01 -7.05
N ARG A 9 -7.19 12.34 -6.91
CA ARG A 9 -8.41 13.12 -7.17
C ARG A 9 -8.27 13.91 -8.47
N LYS A 10 -8.47 13.27 -9.64
CA LYS A 10 -8.42 13.97 -10.94
C LYS A 10 -9.41 15.14 -10.99
N GLY A 11 -8.94 16.31 -11.42
CA GLY A 11 -9.75 17.52 -11.57
C GLY A 11 -10.14 18.22 -10.25
N LYS A 12 -9.58 17.80 -9.11
CA LYS A 12 -9.80 18.44 -7.80
C LYS A 12 -8.47 18.77 -7.14
N THR A 13 -8.50 19.60 -6.09
CA THR A 13 -7.33 19.85 -5.25
C THR A 13 -6.76 18.53 -4.72
N ALA A 14 -5.43 18.40 -4.80
CA ALA A 14 -4.72 17.23 -4.32
C ALA A 14 -4.97 17.01 -2.82
N TYR A 15 -5.07 15.74 -2.42
CA TYR A 15 -5.22 15.33 -1.02
C TYR A 15 -3.87 14.82 -0.50
N ASP A 16 -3.00 15.76 -0.17
CA ASP A 16 -1.60 15.55 0.23
C ASP A 16 -1.45 15.21 1.71
N ARG A 17 -2.31 14.30 2.20
CA ARG A 17 -2.28 13.85 3.59
C ARG A 17 -1.51 12.54 3.68
N ARG A 18 -0.82 12.35 4.82
CA ARG A 18 0.02 11.18 5.05
C ARG A 18 -0.73 9.87 4.78
N ASP A 19 -1.98 9.79 5.19
CA ASP A 19 -2.88 8.64 5.02
C ASP A 19 -3.26 8.29 3.57
N ASN A 20 -2.81 9.09 2.59
CA ASN A 20 -3.03 8.88 1.17
C ASN A 20 -1.72 8.88 0.36
N LEU A 21 -0.55 8.94 1.02
CA LEU A 21 0.75 9.03 0.36
C LEU A 21 1.61 7.81 0.66
N VAL A 22 2.28 7.29 -0.36
CA VAL A 22 3.26 6.19 -0.23
C VAL A 22 4.55 6.52 -0.95
N LEU A 23 5.64 5.93 -0.46
CA LEU A 23 6.89 5.90 -1.22
C LEU A 23 6.78 4.82 -2.31
N ALA A 24 6.95 5.24 -3.56
CA ALA A 24 6.90 4.38 -4.73
C ALA A 24 8.22 4.39 -5.51
N CYS A 25 8.55 3.26 -6.13
CA CYS A 25 9.64 3.22 -7.10
C CYS A 25 9.24 4.05 -8.35
N PRO A 26 10.17 4.74 -9.04
CA PRO A 26 9.80 5.59 -10.18
C PRO A 26 9.00 4.85 -11.27
N SER A 27 9.40 3.62 -11.59
CA SER A 27 8.68 2.77 -12.54
C SER A 27 7.31 2.34 -12.02
N CYS A 28 7.17 2.06 -10.72
CA CYS A 28 5.89 1.73 -10.09
C CYS A 28 4.90 2.89 -10.21
N ASN A 29 5.39 4.11 -9.94
CA ASN A 29 4.60 5.33 -9.99
C ASN A 29 4.16 5.63 -11.44
N ALA A 30 5.09 5.53 -12.40
CA ALA A 30 4.78 5.67 -13.82
C ALA A 30 3.75 4.65 -14.30
N LEU A 31 3.86 3.38 -13.87
CA LEU A 31 2.90 2.33 -14.19
C LEU A 31 1.51 2.58 -13.60
N LYS A 32 1.42 3.19 -12.41
CA LYS A 32 0.14 3.48 -11.75
C LYS A 32 -0.53 4.74 -12.29
N ALA A 33 0.21 5.70 -12.85
CA ALA A 33 -0.22 7.08 -13.12
C ALA A 33 -1.69 7.25 -13.59
N ASP A 34 -2.14 6.49 -14.58
CA ASP A 34 -3.52 6.57 -15.11
C ASP A 34 -4.46 5.45 -14.65
N GLN A 35 -3.95 4.52 -13.84
CA GLN A 35 -4.68 3.37 -13.37
C GLN A 35 -5.38 3.66 -12.02
N PRO A 36 -6.66 3.27 -11.87
CA PRO A 36 -7.29 3.25 -10.56
C PRO A 36 -6.50 2.38 -9.59
N PHE A 37 -6.34 2.85 -8.35
CA PHE A 37 -5.55 2.17 -7.33
C PHE A 37 -5.91 0.69 -7.15
N LEU A 38 -7.21 0.41 -7.07
CA LEU A 38 -7.72 -0.96 -6.94
C LEU A 38 -7.27 -1.84 -8.12
N ALA A 39 -7.40 -1.34 -9.35
CA ALA A 39 -6.95 -2.07 -10.53
C ALA A 39 -5.43 -2.29 -10.51
N PHE A 40 -4.65 -1.31 -10.04
CA PHE A 40 -3.20 -1.43 -9.90
C PHE A 40 -2.81 -2.52 -8.91
N LEU A 41 -3.51 -2.63 -7.77
CA LEU A 41 -3.29 -3.69 -6.80
C LEU A 41 -3.69 -5.06 -7.34
N LEU A 42 -4.88 -5.18 -7.93
CA LEU A 42 -5.42 -6.44 -8.46
C LEU A 42 -4.54 -7.03 -9.58
N GLY A 43 -3.89 -6.19 -10.39
CA GLY A 43 -2.99 -6.65 -11.44
C GLY A 43 -1.75 -7.41 -10.93
N ARG A 44 -1.38 -7.27 -9.64
CA ARG A 44 -0.31 -8.05 -9.03
C ARG A 44 -0.44 -8.04 -7.50
N ARG A 45 -0.94 -9.14 -6.91
CA ARG A 45 -1.18 -9.27 -5.46
C ARG A 45 0.01 -8.89 -4.57
N SER A 46 1.26 -9.09 -5.04
CA SER A 46 2.44 -8.68 -4.28
C SER A 46 2.50 -7.17 -4.01
N ARG A 47 1.83 -6.33 -4.82
CA ARG A 47 1.69 -4.88 -4.58
C ARG A 47 0.86 -4.60 -3.33
N ALA A 48 -0.24 -5.33 -3.13
CA ALA A 48 -1.05 -5.21 -1.91
C ALA A 48 -0.26 -5.69 -0.68
N ALA A 49 0.51 -6.78 -0.81
CA ALA A 49 1.40 -7.23 0.26
C ALA A 49 2.47 -6.18 0.63
N SER A 50 3.07 -5.51 -0.36
CA SER A 50 3.99 -4.39 -0.10
C SER A 50 3.30 -3.22 0.59
N LEU A 51 2.06 -2.91 0.21
CA LEU A 51 1.28 -1.86 0.87
C LEU A 51 1.05 -2.18 2.35
N LEU A 52 0.70 -3.44 2.69
CA LEU A 52 0.54 -3.86 4.09
C LEU A 52 1.85 -3.76 4.87
N ARG A 53 3.00 -4.05 4.23
CA ARG A 53 4.30 -3.99 4.90
C ARG A 53 4.77 -2.56 5.18
N TYR A 54 4.45 -1.60 4.31
CA TYR A 54 5.06 -0.26 4.36
C TYR A 54 4.04 0.89 4.52
N GLY A 55 2.75 0.57 4.56
CA GLY A 55 1.66 1.54 4.49
C GLY A 55 0.81 1.62 5.75
N GLU A 56 1.33 1.25 6.93
CA GLU A 56 0.58 1.27 8.20
C GLU A 56 -0.07 2.62 8.51
N HIS A 57 0.53 3.71 8.02
CA HIS A 57 0.00 5.07 8.19
C HIS A 57 -1.19 5.41 7.27
N LEU A 58 -1.56 4.53 6.35
CA LEU A 58 -2.68 4.73 5.43
C LEU A 58 -4.02 4.61 6.15
N SER A 59 -5.07 5.16 5.54
CA SER A 59 -6.41 5.06 6.13
C SER A 59 -6.85 3.60 6.32
N PRO A 60 -7.61 3.28 7.39
CA PRO A 60 -8.04 1.91 7.69
C PRO A 60 -8.72 1.22 6.50
N MET A 61 -9.58 1.96 5.78
CA MET A 61 -10.27 1.46 4.59
C MET A 61 -9.29 0.98 3.49
N LEU A 62 -8.16 1.68 3.28
CA LEU A 62 -7.16 1.27 2.30
C LEU A 62 -6.39 0.02 2.77
N LEU A 63 -6.13 -0.07 4.07
CA LEU A 63 -5.49 -1.25 4.67
C LEU A 63 -6.39 -2.48 4.59
N ASP A 64 -7.69 -2.34 4.87
CA ASP A 64 -8.66 -3.43 4.77
C ASP A 64 -8.76 -3.98 3.34
N LEU A 65 -8.86 -3.09 2.36
CA LEU A 65 -8.83 -3.47 0.94
C LEU A 65 -7.54 -4.22 0.56
N ALA A 66 -6.39 -3.75 1.06
CA ALA A 66 -5.12 -4.41 0.80
C ALA A 66 -5.03 -5.79 1.48
N ARG A 67 -5.62 -5.98 2.68
CA ARG A 67 -5.72 -7.28 3.36
C ARG A 67 -6.54 -8.27 2.54
N GLU A 68 -7.69 -7.85 2.02
CA GLU A 68 -8.55 -8.68 1.18
C GLU A 68 -7.83 -9.14 -0.10
N ILE A 69 -7.12 -8.23 -0.78
CA ILE A 69 -6.41 -8.54 -2.03
C ILE A 69 -5.17 -9.40 -1.78
N ALA A 70 -4.40 -9.11 -0.73
CA ALA A 70 -3.14 -9.82 -0.43
C ALA A 70 -3.39 -11.22 0.13
N GLY A 71 -4.53 -11.41 0.81
CA GLY A 71 -4.90 -12.65 1.48
C GLY A 71 -4.30 -12.79 2.89
N PRO A 72 -4.78 -13.77 3.67
CA PRO A 72 -4.49 -13.91 5.09
C PRO A 72 -3.00 -14.16 5.38
N GLU A 73 -2.33 -14.96 4.55
CA GLU A 73 -0.90 -15.26 4.71
C GLU A 73 -0.02 -14.02 4.58
N ALA A 74 -0.28 -13.19 3.57
CA ALA A 74 0.46 -11.96 3.36
C ALA A 74 0.20 -10.94 4.47
N ALA A 75 -1.04 -10.83 4.94
CA ALA A 75 -1.41 -9.98 6.06
C ALA A 75 -0.73 -10.42 7.37
N ALA A 76 -0.77 -11.71 7.69
CA ALA A 76 -0.11 -12.26 8.87
C ALA A 76 1.41 -12.08 8.80
N ARG A 77 2.01 -12.26 7.62
CA ARG A 77 3.42 -12.00 7.38
C ARG A 77 3.77 -10.52 7.59
N ALA A 78 2.95 -9.59 7.10
CA ALA A 78 3.17 -8.17 7.31
C ALA A 78 3.12 -7.80 8.80
N ALA A 79 2.15 -8.34 9.55
CA ALA A 79 2.05 -8.15 11.01
C ALA A 79 3.29 -8.64 11.75
N ARG A 80 3.75 -9.87 11.47
CA ARG A 80 5.00 -10.41 12.06
C ARG A 80 6.22 -9.54 11.77
N LEU A 81 6.29 -8.94 10.59
CA LEU A 81 7.43 -8.11 10.18
C LEU A 81 7.36 -6.66 10.69
N ALA A 82 6.21 -6.24 11.19
CA ALA A 82 6.03 -4.96 11.87
C ALA A 82 6.36 -5.05 13.37
N ASP A 83 6.31 -6.26 13.93
CA ASP A 83 6.73 -6.54 15.30
C ASP A 83 8.24 -6.30 15.45
N PRO A 84 8.67 -5.36 16.32
CA PRO A 84 10.09 -5.09 16.56
C PRO A 84 10.83 -6.27 17.19
N ASP A 85 10.12 -7.18 17.86
CA ASP A 85 10.70 -8.32 18.56
C ASP A 85 10.85 -9.55 17.63
N TYR A 86 10.32 -9.50 16.40
CA TYR A 86 10.50 -10.55 15.39
C TYR A 86 11.89 -10.48 14.71
N PRO A 87 12.56 -11.63 14.43
CA PRO A 87 12.14 -13.02 14.67
C PRO A 87 12.64 -13.58 16.01
N TYR A 88 13.02 -12.73 16.95
CA TYR A 88 13.79 -13.10 18.14
C TYR A 88 12.92 -13.51 19.34
N LEU A 89 11.61 -13.71 19.15
CA LEU A 89 10.75 -14.38 20.14
C LEU A 89 11.15 -15.86 20.23
N ASP A 90 11.90 -16.17 21.27
CA ASP A 90 12.36 -17.50 21.68
C ASP A 90 11.28 -18.33 22.42
#